data_AF-A0A939YEA2-F1
#
_entry.id   AF-A0A939YEA2-F1
#
_cell.length_a   1.000
_cell.length_b   1.000
_cell.length_c   1.000
_cell.angle_alpha   90.00
_cell.angle_beta   90.00
_cell.angle_gamma   90.00
#
_symmetry.space_group_name_H-M   'P 1'
#
loop_
_entity.id
_entity.type
_entity.pdbx_description
1 polymer ?
#
loop_
_entity_poly.entity_id
_entity_poly.type
_entity_poly.pdbx_seq_one_letter_code
_entity_poly.pdbx_strand_id
1 'polypeptide(L)'
;MHIYKTFFKVAAQHKAAIIMYSCIIIFMLIAMTGGEKKSESTVTLAKYSLLVVDNDHSEISEALVSFLDKKHTLKENTYTDEQITSQIYYQRIAEYIVIPEGFGESFEKAIKDGAADAKDKDLTSLLQATYDDSMPRGIFVNMQINDYLNSLADYMNMGKSVSEASAKSEEALDISGFVSRQAQEINDCDKIYTSFTFLPYGILSIIFSSVLSVILSFNDKERKNRTMVSSIKMTSRNISLVMGTLTVAFVVTTLLIIINSLIQGSEFIFTKAWWLSAANAYIYTISITMLLSMITSLPLGIDKSGRGNTSAFVTNIIGLSFAFLGGTFVDLTVLGDNVAKVGRFIPNYWYSTASHSIWYEGAGINELLAPFGFQLLFGIVCLSIGLAFTKFFGNDRLLSWAE
;
A
#
# COMPACT_ATOMS: atom_id res chain seq x y z
N MET A 1 -24.31 24.38 26.52
CA MET A 1 -24.56 22.92 26.61
C MET A 1 -25.85 22.45 25.92
N HIS A 2 -26.98 23.19 25.93
CA HIS A 2 -28.22 22.71 25.31
C HIS A 2 -28.11 22.41 23.80
N ILE A 3 -27.46 23.29 23.02
CA ILE A 3 -27.29 23.10 21.57
C ILE A 3 -26.48 21.84 21.24
N TYR A 4 -25.39 21.59 21.98
CA TYR A 4 -24.60 20.37 21.84
C TYR A 4 -25.44 19.11 22.13
N LYS A 5 -26.24 19.09 23.20
CA LYS A 5 -27.15 17.96 23.47
C LYS A 5 -28.21 17.78 22.39
N THR A 6 -28.76 18.88 21.87
CA THR A 6 -29.73 18.84 20.77
C THR A 6 -29.10 18.31 19.49
N PHE A 7 -27.82 18.62 19.23
CA PHE A 7 -27.10 18.10 18.07
C PHE A 7 -27.13 16.57 18.03
N PHE A 8 -26.81 15.89 19.13
CA PHE A 8 -26.88 14.41 19.17
C PHE A 8 -28.31 13.87 19.05
N LYS A 9 -29.31 14.58 19.59
CA LYS A 9 -30.72 14.19 19.40
C LYS A 9 -31.12 14.22 17.92
N VAL A 10 -30.66 15.23 17.18
CA VAL A 10 -30.89 15.34 15.74
C VAL A 10 -30.05 14.32 14.96
N ALA A 11 -28.78 14.13 15.32
CA ALA A 11 -27.92 13.12 14.70
C ALA A 11 -28.52 11.70 14.82
N ALA A 12 -29.14 11.38 15.96
CA ALA A 12 -29.83 10.11 16.16
C ALA A 12 -31.05 9.92 15.24
N GLN A 13 -31.66 10.99 14.72
CA GLN A 13 -32.72 10.90 13.71
C GLN A 13 -32.17 10.52 12.32
N HIS A 14 -30.90 10.79 12.06
CA HIS A 14 -30.21 10.43 10.81
C HIS A 14 -29.39 9.13 10.91
N LYS A 15 -29.64 8.29 11.92
CA LYS A 15 -28.92 7.01 12.14
C LYS A 15 -29.01 6.04 10.95
N ALA A 16 -30.10 6.07 10.19
CA ALA A 16 -30.27 5.20 9.02
C ALA A 16 -29.22 5.49 7.94
N ALA A 17 -28.91 6.77 7.70
CA ALA A 17 -27.86 7.16 6.75
C ALA A 17 -26.47 6.72 7.25
N ILE A 18 -26.17 6.94 8.54
CA ILE A 18 -24.90 6.51 9.15
C ILE A 18 -24.72 4.99 8.96
N ILE A 19 -25.73 4.20 9.34
CA ILE A 19 -25.67 2.73 9.24
C ILE A 19 -25.48 2.30 7.78
N MET A 20 -26.25 2.87 6.85
CA MET A 20 -26.15 2.52 5.43
C MET A 20 -24.75 2.80 4.86
N TYR A 21 -24.21 4.00 5.05
CA TYR A 21 -22.87 4.33 4.57
C TYR A 21 -21.80 3.52 5.30
N SER A 22 -21.93 3.28 6.61
CA SER A 22 -21.04 2.36 7.34
C SER A 22 -21.05 0.96 6.72
N CYS A 23 -22.22 0.38 6.43
CA CYS A 23 -22.32 -0.94 5.80
C CYS A 23 -21.65 -0.98 4.42
N ILE A 24 -21.85 0.04 3.59
CA ILE A 24 -21.21 0.14 2.27
C ILE A 24 -19.68 0.19 2.41
N ILE A 25 -19.17 1.01 3.33
CA ILE A 25 -17.73 1.17 3.55
C ILE A 25 -17.10 -0.11 4.11
N ILE A 26 -17.75 -0.77 5.06
CA ILE A 26 -17.27 -2.05 5.61
C ILE A 26 -17.27 -3.13 4.52
N PHE A 27 -18.31 -3.20 3.70
CA PHE A 27 -18.37 -4.12 2.57
C PHE A 27 -17.24 -3.85 1.56
N MET A 28 -16.99 -2.58 1.21
CA MET A 28 -15.90 -2.21 0.31
C MET A 28 -14.52 -2.51 0.91
N LEU A 29 -14.30 -2.24 2.21
CA LEU A 29 -13.06 -2.60 2.91
C LEU A 29 -12.79 -4.11 2.80
N ILE A 30 -13.80 -4.94 3.11
CA ILE A 30 -13.69 -6.41 2.99
C ILE A 30 -13.46 -6.84 1.54
N ALA A 31 -14.15 -6.23 0.58
CA ALA A 31 -14.01 -6.58 -0.84
C ALA A 31 -12.61 -6.23 -1.39
N MET A 32 -12.03 -5.11 -0.95
CA MET A 32 -10.70 -4.67 -1.38
C MET A 32 -9.56 -5.42 -0.69
N THR A 33 -9.74 -5.87 0.55
CA THR A 33 -8.71 -6.64 1.27
C THR A 33 -8.86 -8.16 1.11
N GLY A 34 -10.07 -8.65 0.78
CA GLY A 34 -10.40 -10.07 0.66
C GLY A 34 -10.23 -10.67 -0.74
N GLY A 35 -9.80 -9.88 -1.72
CA GLY A 35 -9.68 -10.32 -3.13
C GLY A 35 -8.51 -11.27 -3.42
N GLU A 36 -7.53 -11.37 -2.52
CA GLU A 36 -6.40 -12.27 -2.70
C GLU A 36 -6.68 -13.60 -2.00
N LYS A 37 -6.95 -14.63 -2.82
CA LYS A 37 -6.86 -16.02 -2.36
C LYS A 37 -5.51 -16.16 -1.65
N LYS A 38 -5.52 -16.81 -0.47
CA LYS A 38 -4.35 -17.51 0.06
C LYS A 38 -3.89 -18.50 -1.01
N SER A 39 -3.19 -18.04 -2.04
CA SER A 39 -2.16 -18.87 -2.61
C SER A 39 -1.22 -19.07 -1.44
N GLU A 40 -1.01 -20.31 -1.03
CA GLU A 40 0.23 -20.62 -0.32
C GLU A 40 1.31 -19.86 -1.07
N SER A 41 1.97 -18.95 -0.37
CA SER A 41 3.04 -18.10 -0.89
C SER A 41 4.28 -18.94 -1.15
N THR A 42 4.10 -20.13 -1.71
CA THR A 42 5.16 -20.92 -2.31
C THR A 42 5.51 -20.17 -3.58
N VAL A 43 6.42 -19.21 -3.44
CA VAL A 43 7.00 -18.52 -4.58
C VAL A 43 7.62 -19.59 -5.45
N THR A 44 7.00 -19.84 -6.61
CA THR A 44 7.54 -20.75 -7.60
C THR A 44 8.71 -20.03 -8.24
N LEU A 45 9.91 -20.30 -7.73
CA LEU A 45 11.16 -19.84 -8.35
C LEU A 45 11.13 -20.23 -9.84
N ALA A 46 11.44 -19.26 -10.70
CA ALA A 46 11.39 -19.48 -12.14
C ALA A 46 12.37 -20.59 -12.54
N LYS A 47 11.86 -21.67 -13.13
CA LYS A 47 12.67 -22.75 -13.69
C LYS A 47 13.04 -22.42 -15.13
N TYR A 48 14.31 -22.52 -15.47
CA TYR A 48 14.80 -22.34 -16.84
C TYR A 48 15.05 -23.69 -17.50
N SER A 49 14.87 -23.76 -18.83
CA SER A 49 15.32 -24.91 -19.60
C SER A 49 16.81 -24.79 -19.86
N LEU A 50 17.61 -25.78 -19.46
CA LEU A 50 19.05 -25.82 -19.67
C LEU A 50 19.42 -26.99 -20.56
N LEU A 51 20.50 -26.85 -21.32
CA LEU A 51 21.14 -27.96 -22.00
C LEU A 51 22.51 -28.16 -21.37
N VAL A 52 22.72 -29.32 -20.74
CA VAL A 52 23.97 -29.63 -20.03
C VAL A 52 24.61 -30.86 -20.66
N VAL A 53 25.89 -30.76 -20.99
CA VAL A 53 26.70 -31.88 -21.51
C VAL A 53 27.84 -32.11 -20.52
N ASP A 54 27.79 -33.24 -19.81
CA ASP A 54 28.86 -33.66 -18.92
C ASP A 54 29.79 -34.64 -19.64
N ASN A 55 31.02 -34.20 -19.94
CA ASN A 55 32.06 -35.08 -20.50
C ASN A 55 33.04 -35.58 -19.41
N ASP A 56 32.98 -35.05 -18.19
CA ASP A 56 33.92 -35.37 -17.11
C ASP A 56 33.53 -36.62 -16.33
N HIS A 57 32.22 -36.80 -16.10
CA HIS A 57 31.65 -37.94 -15.36
C HIS A 57 32.32 -38.17 -13.99
N SER A 58 32.75 -37.10 -13.32
CA SER A 58 33.31 -37.15 -11.97
C SER A 58 32.20 -36.99 -10.93
N GLU A 59 32.49 -37.36 -9.67
CA GLU A 59 31.52 -37.14 -8.58
C GLU A 59 31.13 -35.66 -8.43
N ILE A 60 32.02 -34.73 -8.81
CA ILE A 60 31.79 -33.27 -8.73
C ILE A 60 30.91 -32.81 -9.89
N SER A 61 31.15 -33.31 -11.11
CA SER A 61 30.32 -32.96 -12.27
C SER A 61 28.90 -33.49 -12.10
N GLU A 62 28.73 -34.74 -11.65
CA GLU A 62 27.42 -35.33 -11.37
C GLU A 62 26.67 -34.58 -10.27
N ALA A 63 27.37 -34.13 -9.22
CA ALA A 63 26.79 -33.31 -8.16
C ALA A 63 26.27 -31.95 -8.69
N LEU A 64 27.03 -31.30 -9.58
CA LEU A 64 26.60 -30.06 -10.24
C LEU A 64 25.39 -30.29 -11.16
N VAL A 65 25.37 -31.36 -11.95
CA VAL A 65 24.21 -31.70 -12.81
C VAL A 65 22.96 -31.94 -11.95
N SER A 66 23.10 -32.68 -10.84
CA SER A 66 22.00 -32.94 -9.90
C SER A 66 21.45 -31.66 -9.26
N PHE A 67 22.33 -30.73 -8.88
CA PHE A 67 21.94 -29.41 -8.38
C PHE A 67 21.12 -28.63 -9.42
N LEU A 68 21.58 -28.61 -10.68
CA LEU A 68 20.88 -27.93 -11.77
C LEU A 68 19.54 -28.58 -12.10
N ASP A 69 19.42 -29.91 -12.05
CA ASP A 69 18.17 -30.62 -12.31
C ASP A 69 17.09 -30.35 -11.26
N LYS A 70 17.48 -30.21 -9.99
CA LYS A 70 16.54 -29.83 -8.91
C LYS A 70 15.97 -28.43 -9.12
N LYS A 71 16.80 -27.47 -9.51
CA LYS A 71 16.42 -26.04 -9.64
C LYS A 71 15.82 -25.68 -11.01
N HIS A 72 16.18 -26.39 -12.07
CA HIS A 72 15.86 -26.04 -13.45
C HIS A 72 15.25 -27.24 -14.20
N THR A 73 15.19 -27.19 -15.52
CA THR A 73 14.70 -28.29 -16.36
C THR A 73 15.77 -28.64 -17.37
N LEU A 74 16.42 -29.78 -17.18
CA LEU A 74 17.45 -30.24 -18.11
C LEU A 74 16.82 -30.86 -19.35
N LYS A 75 17.29 -30.47 -20.53
CA LYS A 75 16.89 -31.05 -21.81
C LYS A 75 17.96 -32.02 -22.29
N GLU A 76 17.56 -33.25 -22.56
CA GLU A 76 18.40 -34.26 -23.20
C GLU A 76 18.22 -34.19 -24.72
N ASN A 77 18.90 -33.28 -25.41
CA ASN A 77 18.91 -33.23 -26.87
C ASN A 77 20.31 -32.91 -27.39
N THR A 78 20.79 -33.69 -28.35
CA THR A 78 22.01 -33.35 -29.11
C THR A 78 21.66 -32.40 -30.25
N TYR A 79 22.25 -31.21 -30.20
CA TYR A 79 22.11 -30.18 -31.22
C TYR A 79 23.48 -29.86 -31.82
N THR A 80 23.50 -29.41 -33.07
CA THR A 80 24.67 -28.75 -33.66
C THR A 80 24.83 -27.32 -33.10
N ASP A 81 26.03 -26.75 -33.19
CA ASP A 81 26.31 -25.40 -32.66
C ASP A 81 25.33 -24.33 -33.21
N GLU A 82 25.02 -24.37 -34.51
CA GLU A 82 24.03 -23.47 -35.14
C GLU A 82 22.61 -23.64 -34.55
N GLN A 83 22.24 -24.88 -34.20
CA GLN A 83 20.96 -25.16 -33.57
C GLN A 83 20.95 -24.68 -32.13
N ILE A 84 22.06 -24.77 -31.38
CA ILE A 84 22.16 -24.27 -30.01
C ILE A 84 21.95 -22.76 -29.99
N THR A 85 22.63 -22.00 -30.86
CA THR A 85 22.43 -20.55 -30.99
C THR A 85 20.97 -20.21 -31.28
N SER A 86 20.32 -20.96 -32.17
CA SER A 86 18.90 -20.79 -32.46
C SER A 86 17.99 -21.05 -31.26
N GLN A 87 18.26 -22.09 -30.47
CA GLN A 87 17.47 -22.42 -29.28
C GLN A 87 17.58 -21.34 -28.19
N ILE A 88 18.78 -20.76 -28.01
CA ILE A 88 19.01 -19.63 -27.10
C ILE A 88 18.28 -18.38 -27.62
N TYR A 89 18.42 -18.07 -28.91
CA TYR A 89 17.78 -16.91 -29.54
C TYR A 89 16.25 -16.95 -29.41
N TYR A 90 15.64 -18.12 -29.67
CA TYR A 90 14.19 -18.33 -29.49
C TYR A 90 13.78 -18.61 -28.04
N GLN A 91 14.68 -18.42 -27.08
CA GLN A 91 14.45 -18.60 -25.64
C GLN A 91 13.90 -19.97 -25.24
N ARG A 92 14.18 -21.01 -26.03
CA ARG A 92 13.79 -22.39 -25.74
C ARG A 92 14.71 -23.05 -24.73
N ILE A 93 15.94 -22.57 -24.63
CA ILE A 93 16.89 -22.84 -23.54
C ILE A 93 17.44 -21.49 -23.06
N ALA A 94 17.72 -21.37 -21.77
CA ALA A 94 18.34 -20.18 -21.20
C ALA A 94 19.87 -20.20 -21.37
N GLU A 95 20.47 -21.39 -21.33
CA GLU A 95 21.90 -21.57 -21.37
C GLU A 95 22.28 -22.98 -21.84
N TYR A 96 23.42 -23.07 -22.53
CA TYR A 96 24.11 -24.30 -22.88
C TYR A 96 25.42 -24.41 -22.08
N ILE A 97 25.58 -25.49 -21.33
CA ILE A 97 26.70 -25.71 -20.41
C ILE A 97 27.42 -26.99 -20.80
N VAL A 98 28.72 -26.91 -21.06
CA VAL A 98 29.59 -28.07 -21.28
C VAL A 98 30.59 -28.17 -20.14
N ILE A 99 30.55 -29.31 -19.45
CA ILE A 99 31.54 -29.69 -18.43
C ILE A 99 32.67 -30.43 -19.18
N PRO A 100 33.88 -29.85 -19.27
CA PRO A 100 34.99 -30.45 -20.02
C PRO A 100 35.59 -31.64 -19.27
N GLU A 101 36.21 -32.57 -20.00
CA GLU A 101 37.02 -33.64 -19.41
C GLU A 101 38.13 -33.06 -18.50
N GLY A 102 38.28 -33.61 -17.29
CA GLY A 102 39.24 -33.14 -16.29
C GLY A 102 38.74 -31.97 -15.42
N PHE A 103 37.44 -31.68 -15.46
CA PHE A 103 36.82 -30.64 -14.64
C PHE A 103 36.99 -30.92 -13.14
N GLY A 104 36.69 -32.14 -12.67
CA GLY A 104 36.83 -32.52 -11.26
C GLY A 104 38.26 -32.36 -10.73
N GLU A 105 39.26 -32.79 -11.51
CA GLU A 105 40.67 -32.62 -11.15
C GLU A 105 41.08 -31.15 -11.12
N SER A 106 40.61 -30.36 -12.10
CA SER A 106 40.87 -28.92 -12.17
C SER A 106 40.23 -28.17 -11.00
N PHE A 107 39.04 -28.59 -10.59
CA PHE A 107 38.31 -28.07 -9.44
C PHE A 107 39.05 -28.39 -8.13
N GLU A 108 39.46 -29.63 -7.92
CA GLU A 108 40.26 -30.02 -6.74
C GLU A 108 41.60 -29.29 -6.68
N LYS A 109 42.26 -29.10 -7.82
CA LYS A 109 43.51 -28.35 -7.89
C LYS A 109 43.27 -26.89 -7.54
N ALA A 110 42.18 -26.29 -8.05
CA ALA A 110 41.79 -24.94 -7.70
C ALA A 110 41.59 -24.81 -6.18
N ILE A 111 40.99 -25.80 -5.52
CA ILE A 111 40.84 -25.85 -4.06
C ILE A 111 42.21 -25.91 -3.35
N LYS A 112 43.11 -26.82 -3.76
CA LYS A 112 44.40 -27.12 -3.09
C LYS A 112 45.46 -26.03 -3.23
N ASP A 113 45.49 -25.28 -4.33
CA ASP A 113 46.51 -24.25 -4.61
C ASP A 113 46.36 -22.97 -3.74
N GLY A 114 45.62 -23.03 -2.62
CA GLY A 114 45.40 -21.88 -1.74
C GLY A 114 44.34 -20.90 -2.25
N ALA A 115 43.44 -21.33 -3.14
CA ALA A 115 42.30 -20.52 -3.58
C ALA A 115 41.15 -20.46 -2.55
N ALA A 116 41.44 -20.72 -1.27
CA ALA A 116 40.51 -20.60 -0.15
C ALA A 116 40.55 -19.22 0.54
N ASP A 117 41.45 -18.31 0.13
CA ASP A 117 41.54 -16.93 0.68
C ASP A 117 40.89 -15.85 -0.24
N ALA A 118 40.47 -16.21 -1.46
CA ALA A 118 39.77 -15.30 -2.36
C ALA A 118 38.27 -15.56 -2.29
N LYS A 119 37.56 -14.87 -1.37
CA LYS A 119 36.12 -14.65 -1.52
C LYS A 119 35.89 -14.12 -2.94
N ASP A 120 35.02 -14.77 -3.70
CA ASP A 120 34.61 -14.41 -5.07
C ASP A 120 35.56 -14.84 -6.21
N LYS A 121 35.95 -16.12 -6.26
CA LYS A 121 36.53 -16.68 -7.49
C LYS A 121 35.42 -17.18 -8.41
N ASP A 122 35.49 -16.77 -9.68
CA ASP A 122 34.57 -17.25 -10.71
C ASP A 122 34.95 -18.66 -11.16
N LEU A 123 34.38 -19.66 -10.49
CA LEU A 123 34.57 -21.08 -10.78
C LEU A 123 33.77 -21.53 -12.02
N THR A 124 32.86 -20.69 -12.54
CA THR A 124 32.17 -20.97 -13.81
C THR A 124 33.11 -20.91 -15.00
N SER A 125 34.25 -20.23 -14.88
CA SER A 125 35.32 -20.21 -15.88
C SER A 125 35.93 -21.58 -16.19
N LEU A 126 35.71 -22.59 -15.32
CA LEU A 126 36.08 -23.99 -15.55
C LEU A 126 35.10 -24.72 -16.48
N LEU A 127 33.94 -24.11 -16.75
CA LEU A 127 32.90 -24.62 -17.63
C LEU A 127 32.91 -23.85 -18.96
N GLN A 128 32.36 -24.46 -20.01
CA GLN A 128 32.08 -23.75 -21.26
C GLN A 128 30.59 -23.45 -21.31
N ALA A 129 30.25 -22.20 -20.98
CA ALA A 129 28.88 -21.70 -20.98
C ALA A 129 28.60 -20.86 -22.24
N THR A 130 27.46 -21.09 -22.88
CA THR A 130 26.94 -20.27 -23.97
C THR A 130 25.53 -19.78 -23.63
N TYR A 131 25.36 -18.46 -23.56
CA TYR A 131 24.09 -17.80 -23.31
C TYR A 131 24.05 -16.44 -24.02
N ASP A 132 22.88 -15.79 -24.03
CA ASP A 132 22.72 -14.43 -24.54
C ASP A 132 23.01 -13.42 -23.42
N ASP A 133 24.14 -12.71 -23.54
CA ASP A 133 24.55 -11.64 -22.59
C ASP A 133 23.54 -10.50 -22.47
N SER A 134 22.65 -10.34 -23.46
CA SER A 134 21.59 -9.33 -23.44
C SER A 134 20.41 -9.76 -22.56
N MET A 135 20.36 -11.02 -22.12
CA MET A 135 19.25 -11.57 -21.34
C MET A 135 19.68 -11.97 -19.92
N PRO A 136 18.91 -11.58 -18.89
CA PRO A 136 19.27 -11.89 -17.49
C PRO A 136 19.27 -13.39 -17.13
N ARG A 137 18.70 -14.26 -17.96
CA ARG A 137 18.46 -15.68 -17.60
C ARG A 137 19.75 -16.50 -17.50
N GLY A 138 20.63 -16.43 -18.50
CA GLY A 138 21.91 -17.15 -18.49
C GLY A 138 22.89 -16.58 -17.46
N ILE A 139 22.90 -15.26 -17.31
CA ILE A 139 23.68 -14.58 -16.25
C ILE A 139 23.26 -15.09 -14.86
N PHE A 140 21.95 -15.22 -14.61
CA PHE A 140 21.43 -15.71 -13.33
C PHE A 140 21.75 -17.20 -13.09
N VAL A 141 21.74 -18.03 -14.13
CA VAL A 141 22.11 -19.45 -14.00
C VAL A 141 23.60 -19.58 -13.70
N ASN A 142 24.48 -18.85 -14.39
CA ASN A 142 25.90 -18.81 -14.06
C ASN A 142 26.19 -18.36 -12.63
N MET A 143 25.51 -17.31 -12.16
CA MET A 143 25.65 -16.88 -10.77
C MET A 143 25.31 -18.01 -9.78
N GLN A 144 24.23 -18.75 -10.02
CA GLN A 144 23.87 -19.91 -9.19
C GLN A 144 24.89 -21.05 -9.26
N ILE A 145 25.45 -21.32 -10.45
CA ILE A 145 26.52 -22.31 -10.61
C ILE A 145 27.76 -21.88 -9.83
N ASN A 146 28.14 -20.61 -9.94
CA ASN A 146 29.28 -20.06 -9.22
C ASN A 146 29.11 -20.18 -7.70
N ASP A 147 27.93 -19.80 -7.20
CA ASP A 147 27.61 -19.88 -5.77
C ASP A 147 27.64 -21.32 -5.26
N TYR A 148 27.09 -22.26 -6.05
CA TYR A 148 27.12 -23.69 -5.74
C TYR A 148 28.55 -24.23 -5.71
N LEU A 149 29.35 -23.96 -6.74
CA LEU A 149 30.73 -24.42 -6.82
C LEU A 149 31.60 -23.85 -5.69
N ASN A 150 31.41 -22.57 -5.32
CA ASN A 150 32.12 -21.97 -4.20
C ASN A 150 31.69 -22.59 -2.87
N SER A 151 30.38 -22.78 -2.63
CA SER A 151 29.89 -23.46 -1.42
C SER A 151 30.38 -24.91 -1.34
N LEU A 152 30.43 -25.62 -2.48
CA LEU A 152 30.92 -26.99 -2.55
C LEU A 152 32.41 -27.05 -2.19
N ALA A 153 33.22 -26.14 -2.75
CA ALA A 153 34.64 -26.00 -2.44
C ALA A 153 34.88 -25.72 -0.94
N ASP A 154 34.09 -24.84 -0.33
CA ASP A 154 34.17 -24.52 1.10
C ASP A 154 33.94 -25.75 1.99
N TYR A 155 32.88 -26.53 1.71
CA TYR A 155 32.62 -27.74 2.49
C TYR A 155 33.66 -28.83 2.25
N MET A 156 34.16 -28.98 1.01
CA MET A 156 35.26 -29.91 0.71
C MET A 156 36.56 -29.51 1.44
N ASN A 157 36.86 -28.22 1.55
CA ASN A 157 37.96 -27.70 2.36
C ASN A 157 37.83 -28.01 3.86
N MET A 158 36.59 -28.13 4.36
CA MET A 158 36.31 -28.58 5.73
C MET A 158 36.46 -30.10 5.91
N GLY A 159 36.96 -30.83 4.91
CA GLY A 159 37.19 -32.28 4.95
C GLY A 159 35.92 -33.11 4.74
N LYS A 160 34.88 -32.53 4.14
CA LYS A 160 33.62 -33.22 3.80
C LYS A 160 33.79 -33.99 2.49
N SER A 161 33.07 -35.12 2.36
CA SER A 161 32.97 -35.82 1.06
C SER A 161 32.17 -35.00 0.07
N VAL A 162 32.33 -35.24 -1.24
CA VAL A 162 31.59 -34.54 -2.30
C VAL A 162 30.08 -34.63 -2.10
N SER A 163 29.58 -35.82 -1.72
CA SER A 163 28.15 -36.03 -1.44
C SER A 163 27.65 -35.23 -0.23
N GLU A 164 28.40 -35.20 0.89
CA GLU A 164 28.01 -34.40 2.07
C GLU A 164 28.13 -32.89 1.81
N ALA A 165 29.16 -32.47 1.07
CA ALA A 165 29.39 -31.09 0.66
C ALA A 165 28.29 -30.59 -0.28
N SER A 166 27.87 -31.41 -1.24
CA SER A 166 26.78 -31.10 -2.18
C SER A 166 25.45 -30.91 -1.45
N ALA A 167 25.08 -31.84 -0.56
CA ALA A 167 23.85 -31.74 0.22
C ALA A 167 23.79 -30.46 1.09
N LYS A 168 24.90 -30.10 1.74
CA LYS A 168 24.97 -28.87 2.54
C LYS A 168 24.99 -27.60 1.70
N SER A 169 25.60 -27.65 0.52
CA SER A 169 25.58 -26.51 -0.42
C SER A 169 24.17 -26.27 -0.96
N GLU A 170 23.43 -27.32 -1.26
CA GLU A 170 22.02 -27.23 -1.63
C GLU A 170 21.17 -26.61 -0.52
N GLU A 171 21.35 -27.04 0.72
CA GLU A 171 20.65 -26.49 1.89
C GLU A 171 21.00 -25.01 2.12
N ALA A 172 22.29 -24.65 2.02
CA ALA A 172 22.75 -23.28 2.20
C ALA A 172 22.23 -22.33 1.10
N LEU A 173 22.03 -22.84 -0.12
CA LEU A 173 21.54 -22.08 -1.28
C LEU A 173 20.02 -22.19 -1.48
N ASP A 174 19.30 -22.80 -0.53
CA ASP A 174 17.85 -22.82 -0.53
C ASP A 174 17.28 -21.54 0.10
N ILE A 175 17.05 -20.55 -0.76
CA ILE A 175 16.41 -19.28 -0.38
C ILE A 175 14.88 -19.33 -0.43
N SER A 176 14.28 -20.48 -0.79
CA SER A 176 12.83 -20.58 -1.04
C SER A 176 12.01 -20.19 0.20
N GLY A 177 12.46 -20.57 1.40
CA GLY A 177 11.82 -20.19 2.66
C GLY A 177 11.89 -18.69 2.95
N PHE A 178 13.04 -18.05 2.69
CA PHE A 178 13.21 -16.61 2.85
C PHE A 178 12.35 -15.83 1.85
N VAL A 179 12.38 -16.22 0.58
CA VAL A 179 11.59 -15.57 -0.49
C VAL A 179 10.09 -15.74 -0.27
N SER A 180 9.65 -16.93 0.16
CA SER A 180 8.24 -17.19 0.47
C SER A 180 7.75 -16.36 1.67
N ARG A 181 8.59 -16.20 2.69
CA ARG A 181 8.31 -15.34 3.84
C ARG A 181 8.27 -13.86 3.46
N GLN A 182 9.23 -13.40 2.66
CA GLN A 182 9.27 -12.02 2.19
C GLN A 182 8.04 -11.70 1.32
N ALA A 183 7.64 -12.62 0.43
CA ALA A 183 6.41 -12.47 -0.36
C ALA A 183 5.17 -12.40 0.53
N GLN A 184 5.10 -13.19 1.61
CA GLN A 184 4.02 -13.11 2.57
C GLN A 184 4.02 -11.75 3.31
N GLU A 185 5.17 -11.27 3.78
CA GLU A 185 5.31 -9.97 4.44
C GLU A 185 4.90 -8.81 3.53
N ILE A 186 5.25 -8.86 2.23
CA ILE A 186 4.80 -7.88 1.22
C ILE A 186 3.28 -7.95 1.06
N ASN A 187 2.70 -9.14 0.86
CA ASN A 187 1.24 -9.28 0.69
C ASN A 187 0.46 -8.78 1.92
N ASP A 188 0.96 -9.04 3.13
CA ASP A 188 0.35 -8.56 4.36
C ASP A 188 0.48 -7.03 4.48
N CYS A 189 1.62 -6.46 4.08
CA CYS A 189 1.83 -5.01 4.00
C CYS A 189 0.86 -4.35 3.00
N ASP A 190 0.74 -4.90 1.78
CA ASP A 190 -0.11 -4.38 0.71
C ASP A 190 -1.59 -4.37 1.13
N LYS A 191 -2.04 -5.43 1.80
CA LYS A 191 -3.40 -5.49 2.37
C LYS A 191 -3.62 -4.38 3.38
N ILE A 192 -2.70 -4.21 4.35
CA ILE A 192 -2.86 -3.22 5.41
C ILE A 192 -2.78 -1.80 4.86
N TYR A 193 -1.83 -1.53 3.96
CA TYR A 193 -1.72 -0.28 3.23
C TYR A 193 -3.02 0.04 2.50
N THR A 194 -3.55 -0.88 1.71
CA THR A 194 -4.78 -0.70 0.94
C THR A 194 -5.96 -0.35 1.85
N SER A 195 -6.06 -1.01 3.01
CA SER A 195 -7.17 -0.80 3.93
C SER A 195 -7.12 0.56 4.63
N PHE A 196 -5.93 1.02 5.05
CA PHE A 196 -5.75 2.37 5.57
C PHE A 196 -5.95 3.45 4.51
N THR A 197 -5.42 3.23 3.30
CA THR A 197 -5.59 4.15 2.15
C THR A 197 -7.05 4.32 1.73
N PHE A 198 -7.91 3.33 2.04
CA PHE A 198 -9.36 3.40 1.81
C PHE A 198 -10.14 4.18 2.88
N LEU A 199 -9.64 4.27 4.12
CA LEU A 199 -10.34 4.93 5.24
C LEU A 199 -10.78 6.38 4.97
N PRO A 200 -10.00 7.26 4.29
CA PRO A 200 -10.41 8.64 3.99
C PRO A 200 -11.75 8.75 3.30
N TYR A 201 -12.03 7.84 2.35
CA TYR A 201 -13.31 7.81 1.64
C TYR A 201 -14.45 7.45 2.59
N GLY A 202 -14.24 6.45 3.47
CA GLY A 202 -15.23 6.05 4.46
C GLY A 202 -15.53 7.13 5.49
N ILE A 203 -14.48 7.74 6.04
CA ILE A 203 -14.58 8.84 7.00
C ILE A 203 -15.36 10.00 6.37
N LEU A 204 -14.95 10.46 5.18
CA LEU A 204 -15.62 11.56 4.48
C LEU A 204 -17.08 11.22 4.18
N SER A 205 -17.34 10.04 3.63
CA SER A 205 -18.68 9.63 3.21
C SER A 205 -19.68 9.57 4.36
N ILE A 206 -19.28 8.99 5.49
CA ILE A 206 -20.16 8.87 6.66
C ILE A 206 -20.38 10.25 7.30
N ILE A 207 -19.33 11.06 7.44
CA ILE A 207 -19.46 12.41 8.03
C ILE A 207 -20.33 13.31 7.15
N PHE A 208 -20.11 13.33 5.83
CA PHE A 208 -20.86 14.21 4.94
C PHE A 208 -22.29 13.76 4.75
N SER A 209 -22.57 12.46 4.71
CA SER A 209 -23.94 11.96 4.56
C SER A 209 -24.81 12.21 5.81
N SER A 210 -24.20 12.18 7.00
CA SER A 210 -24.91 12.28 8.27
C SER A 210 -24.85 13.67 8.89
N VAL A 211 -23.65 14.22 9.10
CA VAL A 211 -23.45 15.45 9.87
C VAL A 211 -23.87 16.68 9.07
N LEU A 212 -23.73 16.65 7.73
CA LEU A 212 -24.22 17.75 6.88
C LEU A 212 -25.73 17.97 7.07
N SER A 213 -26.52 16.90 7.03
CA SER A 213 -27.97 16.96 7.25
C SER A 213 -28.32 17.52 8.63
N VAL A 214 -27.56 17.12 9.66
CA VAL A 214 -27.72 17.66 11.02
C VAL A 214 -27.48 19.17 10.99
N ILE A 215 -26.34 19.65 10.47
CA ILE A 215 -26.01 21.08 10.42
C ILE A 215 -27.08 21.87 9.63
N LEU A 216 -27.54 21.34 8.49
CA LEU A 216 -28.58 21.98 7.68
C LEU A 216 -29.89 22.14 8.46
N SER A 217 -30.30 21.14 9.24
CA SER A 217 -31.52 21.23 10.07
C SER A 217 -31.45 22.30 11.17
N PHE A 218 -30.25 22.68 11.62
CA PHE A 218 -30.04 23.81 12.55
C PHE A 218 -29.97 25.17 11.85
N ASN A 219 -29.82 25.16 10.51
CA ASN A 219 -29.80 26.34 9.66
C ASN A 219 -31.15 26.60 8.97
N ASP A 220 -32.15 25.76 9.20
CA ASP A 220 -33.54 25.99 8.79
C ASP A 220 -34.03 27.34 9.32
N LYS A 221 -34.70 28.11 8.47
CA LYS A 221 -35.02 29.52 8.66
C LYS A 221 -35.87 29.74 9.91
N GLU A 222 -36.82 28.84 10.17
CA GLU A 222 -37.71 28.93 11.33
C GLU A 222 -36.97 28.63 12.64
N ARG A 223 -36.09 27.62 12.66
CA ARG A 223 -35.29 27.24 13.84
C ARG A 223 -34.17 28.23 14.12
N LYS A 224 -33.54 28.77 13.07
CA LYS A 224 -32.53 29.82 13.17
C LYS A 224 -33.15 31.10 13.73
N ASN A 225 -34.29 31.55 13.20
CA ASN A 225 -34.96 32.75 13.68
C ASN A 225 -35.39 32.63 15.16
N ARG A 226 -35.93 31.48 15.58
CA ARG A 226 -36.26 31.23 16.99
C ARG A 226 -35.05 31.23 17.93
N THR A 227 -33.88 30.80 17.43
CA THR A 227 -32.62 30.85 18.20
C THR A 227 -32.05 32.26 18.25
N MET A 228 -32.19 33.05 17.19
CA MET A 228 -31.70 34.43 17.10
C MET A 228 -32.47 35.41 18.01
N VAL A 229 -33.73 35.11 18.32
CA VAL A 229 -34.54 35.87 19.29
C VAL A 229 -34.17 35.53 20.76
N SER A 230 -33.36 34.48 20.98
CA SER A 230 -32.82 34.16 22.31
C SER A 230 -31.52 34.92 22.61
N SER A 231 -31.16 35.05 23.89
CA SER A 231 -29.91 35.71 24.33
C SER A 231 -28.61 34.95 23.97
N ILE A 232 -28.68 33.95 23.09
CA ILE A 232 -27.54 33.11 22.71
C ILE A 232 -26.73 33.80 21.61
N LYS A 233 -25.44 34.03 21.88
CA LYS A 233 -24.49 34.54 20.88
C LYS A 233 -24.33 33.54 19.72
N MET A 234 -24.37 34.03 18.48
CA MET A 234 -24.19 33.23 17.26
C MET A 234 -22.86 32.45 17.25
N THR A 235 -21.80 33.02 17.83
CA THR A 235 -20.50 32.37 18.00
C THR A 235 -20.58 31.13 18.90
N SER A 236 -21.28 31.22 20.04
CA SER A 236 -21.46 30.09 20.97
C SER A 236 -22.29 28.96 20.36
N ARG A 237 -23.30 29.31 19.55
CA ARG A 237 -24.06 28.34 18.74
C ARG A 237 -23.15 27.62 17.74
N ASN A 238 -22.37 28.35 16.95
CA ASN A 238 -21.50 27.76 15.92
C ASN A 238 -20.39 26.89 16.53
N ILE A 239 -19.77 27.33 17.63
CA ILE A 239 -18.79 26.52 18.38
C ILE A 239 -19.43 25.21 18.87
N SER A 240 -20.67 25.27 19.38
CA SER A 240 -21.37 24.06 19.83
C SER A 240 -21.65 23.08 18.69
N LEU A 241 -21.94 23.57 17.49
CA LEU A 241 -22.15 22.74 16.29
C LEU A 241 -20.84 22.13 15.78
N VAL A 242 -19.75 22.90 15.78
CA VAL A 242 -18.41 22.42 15.41
C VAL A 242 -17.94 21.34 16.39
N MET A 243 -18.11 21.56 17.70
CA MET A 243 -17.79 20.56 18.71
C MET A 243 -18.62 19.29 18.54
N GLY A 244 -19.93 19.40 18.31
CA GLY A 244 -20.78 18.24 18.03
C GLY A 244 -20.34 17.47 16.79
N THR A 245 -19.99 18.19 15.72
CA THR A 245 -19.46 17.63 14.47
C THR A 245 -18.15 16.89 14.70
N LEU A 246 -17.19 17.50 15.39
CA LEU A 246 -15.92 16.89 15.74
C LEU A 246 -16.13 15.63 16.58
N THR A 247 -16.99 15.66 17.60
CA THR A 247 -17.24 14.46 18.42
C THR A 247 -17.77 13.29 17.58
N VAL A 248 -18.77 13.52 16.72
CA VAL A 248 -19.28 12.45 15.84
C VAL A 248 -18.21 11.97 14.86
N ALA A 249 -17.45 12.91 14.28
CA ALA A 249 -16.38 12.60 13.33
C ALA A 249 -15.27 11.74 13.97
N PHE A 250 -14.84 12.09 15.19
CA PHE A 250 -13.87 11.30 15.95
C PHE A 250 -14.42 9.91 16.27
N VAL A 251 -15.65 9.79 16.77
CA VAL A 251 -16.28 8.49 17.06
C VAL A 251 -16.35 7.62 15.81
N VAL A 252 -16.80 8.16 14.68
CA VAL A 252 -16.85 7.43 13.40
C VAL A 252 -15.45 6.99 12.96
N THR A 253 -14.46 7.87 13.07
CA THR A 253 -13.07 7.57 12.71
C THR A 253 -12.51 6.46 13.58
N THR A 254 -12.71 6.54 14.90
CA THR A 254 -12.29 5.50 15.86
C THR A 254 -12.94 4.16 15.54
N LEU A 255 -14.25 4.14 15.27
CA LEU A 255 -14.97 2.92 14.91
C LEU A 255 -14.45 2.30 13.61
N LEU A 256 -14.19 3.12 12.58
CA LEU A 256 -13.61 2.63 11.33
C LEU A 256 -12.19 2.08 11.53
N ILE A 257 -11.34 2.73 12.34
CA ILE A 257 -10.00 2.22 12.67
C ILE A 257 -10.12 0.88 13.43
N ILE A 258 -11.05 0.76 14.38
CA ILE A 258 -11.27 -0.49 15.11
C ILE A 258 -11.72 -1.60 14.15
N ILE A 259 -12.72 -1.34 13.30
CA ILE A 259 -13.22 -2.33 12.34
C ILE A 259 -12.10 -2.75 11.36
N ASN A 260 -11.35 -1.77 10.84
CA ASN A 260 -10.18 -2.03 9.99
C ASN A 260 -9.15 -2.90 10.72
N SER A 261 -8.91 -2.62 12.00
CA SER A 261 -7.97 -3.38 12.83
C SER A 261 -8.43 -4.82 13.05
N LEU A 262 -9.74 -5.04 13.22
CA LEU A 262 -10.33 -6.38 13.39
C LEU A 262 -10.29 -7.21 12.10
N ILE A 263 -10.43 -6.58 10.93
CA ILE A 263 -10.41 -7.28 9.63
C ILE A 263 -9.03 -7.86 9.32
N GLN A 264 -7.96 -7.13 9.65
CA GLN A 264 -6.60 -7.43 9.21
C GLN A 264 -5.81 -8.34 10.19
N GLY A 265 -6.26 -8.51 11.44
CA GLY A 265 -5.63 -9.38 12.44
C GLY A 265 -4.85 -8.67 13.56
N SER A 266 -4.42 -9.40 14.57
CA SER A 266 -3.86 -8.80 15.81
C SER A 266 -2.40 -8.37 15.71
N GLU A 267 -1.63 -8.86 14.73
CA GLU A 267 -0.16 -8.75 14.73
C GLU A 267 0.35 -7.33 14.45
N PHE A 268 -0.41 -6.51 13.72
CA PHE A 268 -0.01 -5.14 13.39
C PHE A 268 -0.61 -4.08 14.32
N ILE A 269 -1.56 -4.45 15.19
CA ILE A 269 -2.23 -3.51 16.09
C ILE A 269 -1.22 -2.97 17.10
N PHE A 270 -1.28 -1.67 17.39
CA PHE A 270 -0.38 -0.97 18.32
C PHE A 270 1.11 -0.92 17.92
N THR A 271 1.45 -1.30 16.69
CA THR A 271 2.77 -1.01 16.11
C THR A 271 2.94 0.51 15.89
N LYS A 272 4.20 0.95 15.70
CA LYS A 272 4.51 2.35 15.32
C LYS A 272 3.72 2.77 14.07
N ALA A 273 3.71 1.93 13.03
CA ALA A 273 2.99 2.19 11.78
C ALA A 273 1.48 2.32 11.99
N TRP A 274 0.90 1.49 12.87
CA TRP A 274 -0.52 1.58 13.23
C TRP A 274 -0.86 2.91 13.90
N TRP A 275 -0.05 3.35 14.87
CA TRP A 275 -0.26 4.64 15.55
C TRP A 275 -0.11 5.84 14.60
N LEU A 276 0.86 5.80 13.68
CA LEU A 276 1.02 6.83 12.67
C LEU A 276 -0.14 6.84 11.67
N SER A 277 -0.65 5.67 11.29
CA SER A 277 -1.83 5.55 10.42
C SER A 277 -3.10 6.06 11.10
N ALA A 278 -3.27 5.77 12.40
CA ALA A 278 -4.35 6.31 13.21
C ALA A 278 -4.25 7.85 13.33
N ALA A 279 -3.05 8.39 13.56
CA ALA A 279 -2.81 9.83 13.58
C ALA A 279 -3.16 10.49 12.24
N ASN A 280 -2.73 9.89 11.12
CA ASN A 280 -3.08 10.32 9.77
C ASN A 280 -4.61 10.39 9.59
N ALA A 281 -5.34 9.35 10.04
CA ALA A 281 -6.81 9.31 9.99
C ALA A 281 -7.46 10.44 10.80
N TYR A 282 -7.01 10.71 12.02
CA TYR A 282 -7.56 11.82 12.82
C TYR A 282 -7.23 13.19 12.24
N ILE A 283 -6.03 13.39 11.70
CA ILE A 283 -5.63 14.64 11.04
C ILE A 283 -6.51 14.90 9.82
N TYR A 284 -6.73 13.86 9.02
CA TYR A 284 -7.66 13.92 7.89
C TYR A 284 -9.07 14.27 8.36
N THR A 285 -9.57 13.63 9.42
CA THR A 285 -10.89 13.91 10.03
C THR A 285 -11.05 15.36 10.46
N ILE A 286 -10.02 15.95 11.08
CA ILE A 286 -10.03 17.39 11.43
C ILE A 286 -10.12 18.23 10.15
N SER A 287 -9.36 17.89 9.12
CA SER A 287 -9.30 18.64 7.87
C SER A 287 -10.64 18.64 7.12
N ILE A 288 -11.31 17.49 7.02
CA ILE A 288 -12.62 17.39 6.35
C ILE A 288 -13.76 18.00 7.16
N THR A 289 -13.67 18.06 8.49
CA THR A 289 -14.69 18.74 9.32
C THR A 289 -14.57 20.27 9.18
N MET A 290 -13.37 20.79 8.94
CA MET A 290 -13.16 22.18 8.52
C MET A 290 -13.71 22.44 7.11
N LEU A 291 -13.52 21.51 6.17
CA LEU A 291 -14.15 21.57 4.85
C LEU A 291 -15.69 21.58 4.94
N LEU A 292 -16.27 20.73 5.79
CA LEU A 292 -17.71 20.69 6.03
C LEU A 292 -18.24 22.04 6.56
N SER A 293 -17.45 22.72 7.41
CA SER A 293 -17.77 24.05 7.91
C SER A 293 -17.79 25.10 6.79
N MET A 294 -16.91 25.00 5.80
CA MET A 294 -16.92 25.84 4.60
C MET A 294 -18.20 25.61 3.78
N ILE A 295 -18.49 24.35 3.44
CA ILE A 295 -19.64 23.96 2.60
C ILE A 295 -20.94 24.45 3.21
N THR A 296 -21.10 24.32 4.53
CA THR A 296 -22.31 24.76 5.23
C THR A 296 -22.44 26.28 5.35
N SER A 297 -21.34 27.02 5.17
CA SER A 297 -21.32 28.48 5.19
C SER A 297 -21.60 29.10 3.81
N LEU A 298 -21.25 28.41 2.74
CA LEU A 298 -21.40 28.89 1.36
C LEU A 298 -22.86 28.77 0.85
N PRO A 299 -23.35 29.71 0.04
CA PRO A 299 -24.70 29.68 -0.53
C PRO A 299 -24.75 28.77 -1.79
N LEU A 300 -24.36 27.50 -1.65
CA LEU A 300 -24.22 26.54 -2.76
C LEU A 300 -25.54 26.02 -3.34
N GLY A 301 -26.66 26.72 -3.17
CA GLY A 301 -27.99 26.22 -3.58
C GLY A 301 -28.46 24.98 -2.81
N ILE A 302 -27.78 24.62 -1.72
CA ILE A 302 -28.15 23.50 -0.85
C ILE A 302 -29.47 23.85 -0.15
N ASP A 303 -30.52 23.06 -0.41
CA ASP A 303 -31.80 23.24 0.26
C ASP A 303 -31.62 23.13 1.78
N LYS A 304 -31.81 24.26 2.45
CA LYS A 304 -31.64 24.41 3.91
C LYS A 304 -32.77 23.76 4.69
N SER A 305 -33.83 23.32 4.02
CA SER A 305 -34.93 22.60 4.66
C SER A 305 -34.52 21.17 5.09
N GLY A 306 -33.40 20.65 4.56
CA GLY A 306 -32.96 19.28 4.84
C GLY A 306 -33.91 18.20 4.32
N ARG A 307 -34.91 18.56 3.50
CA ARG A 307 -35.94 17.66 2.95
C ARG A 307 -35.52 16.96 1.64
N GLY A 308 -34.37 17.30 1.06
CA GLY A 308 -33.83 16.67 -0.14
C GLY A 308 -32.57 15.84 0.10
N ASN A 309 -32.21 14.98 -0.87
CA ASN A 309 -30.99 14.14 -0.89
C ASN A 309 -29.69 14.95 -1.03
N THR A 310 -29.66 16.24 -0.68
CA THR A 310 -28.54 17.14 -0.92
C THR A 310 -27.26 16.67 -0.22
N SER A 311 -27.36 16.10 0.98
CA SER A 311 -26.18 15.54 1.65
C SER A 311 -25.58 14.38 0.86
N ALA A 312 -26.41 13.49 0.31
CA ALA A 312 -25.94 12.38 -0.52
C ALA A 312 -25.29 12.87 -1.82
N PHE A 313 -25.85 13.89 -2.48
CA PHE A 313 -25.24 14.48 -3.68
C PHE A 313 -23.87 15.10 -3.38
N VAL A 314 -23.77 15.91 -2.31
CA VAL A 314 -22.51 16.54 -1.90
C VAL A 314 -21.49 15.46 -1.50
N THR A 315 -21.91 14.44 -0.75
CA THR A 315 -21.06 13.30 -0.39
C THR A 315 -20.50 12.60 -1.61
N ASN A 316 -21.33 12.29 -2.62
CA ASN A 316 -20.87 11.56 -3.79
C ASN A 316 -19.94 12.40 -4.67
N ILE A 317 -20.28 13.67 -4.92
CA ILE A 317 -19.43 14.54 -5.75
C ILE A 317 -18.08 14.75 -5.09
N ILE A 318 -18.06 15.19 -3.83
CA ILE A 318 -16.80 15.50 -3.15
C ILE A 318 -16.05 14.21 -2.78
N GLY A 319 -16.75 13.21 -2.24
CA GLY A 319 -16.16 11.96 -1.79
C GLY A 319 -15.53 11.17 -2.93
N LEU A 320 -16.22 10.99 -4.06
CA LEU A 320 -15.65 10.28 -5.21
C LEU A 320 -14.52 11.09 -5.85
N SER A 321 -14.70 12.41 -6.03
CA SER A 321 -13.63 13.25 -6.60
C SER A 321 -12.36 13.19 -5.75
N PHE A 322 -12.50 13.26 -4.43
CA PHE A 322 -11.36 13.19 -3.52
C PHE A 322 -10.73 11.79 -3.49
N ALA A 323 -11.54 10.74 -3.58
CA ALA A 323 -11.05 9.37 -3.61
C ALA A 323 -10.25 9.06 -4.88
N PHE A 324 -10.71 9.52 -6.06
CA PHE A 324 -9.99 9.33 -7.32
C PHE A 324 -8.75 10.21 -7.43
N LEU A 325 -8.87 11.53 -7.19
CA LEU A 325 -7.77 12.47 -7.35
C LEU A 325 -6.70 12.32 -6.26
N GLY A 326 -7.10 11.82 -5.10
CA GLY A 326 -6.26 11.77 -3.92
C GLY A 326 -5.62 10.42 -3.64
N GLY A 327 -5.76 9.43 -4.53
CA GLY A 327 -5.04 8.18 -4.37
C GLY A 327 -5.74 7.11 -3.54
N THR A 328 -7.05 7.22 -3.31
CA THR A 328 -7.81 6.25 -2.49
C THR A 328 -8.30 5.06 -3.34
N PHE A 329 -8.79 5.32 -4.56
CA PHE A 329 -9.27 4.26 -5.45
C PHE A 329 -8.26 3.84 -6.52
N VAL A 330 -7.35 4.75 -6.88
CA VAL A 330 -6.27 4.52 -7.84
C VAL A 330 -5.00 4.95 -7.16
N ASP A 331 -4.00 4.08 -7.06
CA ASP A 331 -2.74 4.41 -6.40
C ASP A 331 -2.07 5.63 -7.06
N LEU A 332 -1.42 6.48 -6.25
CA LEU A 332 -0.72 7.68 -6.71
C LEU A 332 0.37 7.37 -7.75
N THR A 333 0.95 6.17 -7.72
CA THR A 333 1.95 5.68 -8.68
C THR A 333 1.37 5.41 -10.07
N VAL A 334 0.07 5.15 -10.18
CA VAL A 334 -0.63 4.85 -11.44
C VAL A 334 -1.34 6.08 -12.00
N LEU A 335 -1.57 7.09 -11.17
CA LEU A 335 -2.17 8.36 -11.56
C LEU A 335 -1.24 9.15 -12.50
N GLY A 336 -1.77 9.56 -13.66
CA GLY A 336 -1.01 10.41 -14.59
C GLY A 336 -0.62 11.75 -13.97
N ASP A 337 0.53 12.29 -14.37
CA ASP A 337 1.16 13.48 -13.78
C ASP A 337 0.23 14.70 -13.62
N ASN A 338 -0.62 14.96 -14.62
CA ASN A 338 -1.55 16.09 -14.58
C ASN A 338 -2.64 15.89 -13.52
N VAL A 339 -3.12 14.66 -13.34
CA VAL A 339 -4.13 14.34 -12.32
C VAL A 339 -3.51 14.41 -10.93
N ALA A 340 -2.29 13.87 -10.76
CA ALA A 340 -1.54 13.97 -9.51
C ALA A 340 -1.27 15.43 -9.09
N LYS A 341 -0.95 16.32 -10.06
CA LYS A 341 -0.79 17.76 -9.80
C LYS A 341 -2.06 18.40 -9.25
N VAL A 342 -3.22 18.05 -9.78
CA VAL A 342 -4.52 18.53 -9.25
C VAL A 342 -4.80 17.92 -7.87
N GLY A 343 -4.48 16.63 -7.68
CA GLY A 343 -4.61 15.93 -6.41
C GLY A 343 -3.86 16.61 -5.25
N ARG A 344 -2.72 17.25 -5.50
CA ARG A 344 -1.95 17.95 -4.47
C ARG A 344 -2.70 19.08 -3.75
N PHE A 345 -3.81 19.58 -4.30
CA PHE A 345 -4.66 20.60 -3.67
C PHE A 345 -5.69 20.03 -2.69
N ILE A 346 -5.84 18.71 -2.59
CA ILE A 346 -6.84 18.06 -1.72
C ILE A 346 -6.15 17.24 -0.61
N PRO A 347 -6.79 17.06 0.56
CA PRO A 347 -6.17 16.40 1.69
C PRO A 347 -5.97 14.89 1.45
N ASN A 348 -6.78 14.26 0.60
CA ASN A 348 -6.64 12.82 0.30
C ASN A 348 -5.27 12.48 -0.32
N TYR A 349 -4.74 13.33 -1.22
CA TYR A 349 -3.43 13.07 -1.83
C TYR A 349 -2.33 12.97 -0.78
N TRP A 350 -2.32 13.90 0.16
CA TRP A 350 -1.37 13.92 1.26
C TRP A 350 -1.64 12.81 2.29
N TYR A 351 -2.89 12.38 2.43
CA TYR A 351 -3.21 11.19 3.21
C TYR A 351 -2.59 9.93 2.61
N SER A 352 -2.81 9.69 1.31
CA SER A 352 -2.26 8.52 0.61
C SER A 352 -0.74 8.56 0.55
N THR A 353 -0.14 9.74 0.39
CA THR A 353 1.32 9.93 0.49
C THR A 353 1.84 9.53 1.87
N ALA A 354 1.19 9.99 2.94
CA ALA A 354 1.55 9.60 4.30
C ALA A 354 1.39 8.10 4.54
N SER A 355 0.30 7.49 4.05
CA SER A 355 0.10 6.04 4.14
C SER A 355 1.18 5.26 3.41
N HIS A 356 1.58 5.70 2.22
CA HIS A 356 2.65 5.05 1.46
C HIS A 356 3.98 5.10 2.22
N SER A 357 4.38 6.27 2.71
CA SER A 357 5.61 6.43 3.50
C SER A 357 5.59 5.63 4.81
N ILE A 358 4.44 5.50 5.47
CA ILE A 358 4.33 4.71 6.71
C ILE A 358 4.59 3.22 6.43
N TRP A 359 3.98 2.66 5.38
CA TRP A 359 3.95 1.21 5.16
C TRP A 359 5.11 0.70 4.29
N TYR A 360 5.50 1.43 3.24
CA TYR A 360 6.58 1.00 2.35
C TYR A 360 7.95 1.57 2.71
N GLU A 361 8.01 2.80 3.26
CA GLU A 361 9.29 3.47 3.58
C GLU A 361 9.66 3.36 5.06
N GLY A 362 8.75 2.87 5.92
CA GLY A 362 8.98 2.75 7.37
C GLY A 362 9.09 4.11 8.08
N ALA A 363 8.46 5.14 7.52
CA ALA A 363 8.72 6.53 7.85
C ALA A 363 8.57 6.89 9.34
N GLY A 364 9.39 7.82 9.78
CA GLY A 364 9.29 8.47 11.08
C GLY A 364 8.29 9.62 11.11
N ILE A 365 7.98 10.12 12.30
CA ILE A 365 7.08 11.28 12.45
C ILE A 365 7.60 12.53 11.73
N ASN A 366 8.93 12.68 11.64
CA ASN A 366 9.58 13.84 11.01
C ASN A 366 9.30 13.91 9.50
N GLU A 367 9.30 12.78 8.81
CA GLU A 367 8.99 12.68 7.38
C GLU A 367 7.50 12.93 7.12
N LEU A 368 6.64 12.61 8.10
CA LEU A 368 5.20 12.80 8.02
C LEU A 368 4.72 14.22 8.35
N LEU A 369 5.60 15.09 8.86
CA LEU A 369 5.24 16.48 9.20
C LEU A 369 4.70 17.25 7.98
N ALA A 370 5.30 17.06 6.80
CA ALA A 370 4.87 17.75 5.60
C ALA A 370 3.49 17.24 5.13
N PRO A 371 3.26 15.93 4.91
CA PRO A 371 1.93 15.40 4.59
C PRO A 371 0.85 15.79 5.60
N PHE A 372 1.13 15.68 6.90
CA PHE A 372 0.19 16.08 7.96
C PHE A 372 -0.08 17.58 7.95
N GLY A 373 0.97 18.38 7.74
CA GLY A 373 0.88 19.84 7.63
C GLY A 373 0.01 20.28 6.46
N PHE A 374 0.15 19.66 5.28
CA PHE A 374 -0.66 20.02 4.11
C PHE A 374 -2.14 19.65 4.27
N GLN A 375 -2.46 18.53 4.91
CA GLN A 375 -3.85 18.19 5.26
C GLN A 375 -4.47 19.26 6.16
N LEU A 376 -3.78 19.62 7.25
CA LEU A 376 -4.27 20.64 8.18
C LEU A 376 -4.34 22.02 7.52
N LEU A 377 -3.37 22.38 6.68
CA LEU A 377 -3.36 23.64 5.94
C LEU A 377 -4.59 23.75 5.04
N PHE A 378 -4.93 22.68 4.31
CA PHE A 378 -6.16 22.61 3.52
C PHE A 378 -7.39 22.87 4.40
N GLY A 379 -7.48 22.21 5.55
CA GLY A 379 -8.56 22.42 6.52
C GLY A 379 -8.64 23.88 6.98
N ILE A 380 -7.51 24.48 7.38
CA ILE A 380 -7.43 25.87 7.86
C ILE A 380 -7.88 26.85 6.76
N VAL A 381 -7.47 26.64 5.51
CA VAL A 381 -7.91 27.44 4.37
C VAL A 381 -9.42 27.34 4.20
N CYS A 382 -9.98 26.12 4.20
CA CYS A 382 -11.43 25.92 4.08
C CYS A 382 -12.20 26.61 5.21
N LEU A 383 -11.74 26.45 6.45
CA LEU A 383 -12.38 27.09 7.61
C LEU A 383 -12.32 28.62 7.49
N SER A 384 -11.18 29.17 7.06
CA SER A 384 -11.00 30.61 6.87
C SER A 384 -11.95 31.17 5.82
N ILE A 385 -12.13 30.47 4.71
CA ILE A 385 -13.11 30.82 3.67
C ILE A 385 -14.53 30.79 4.26
N GLY A 386 -14.90 29.72 4.98
CA GLY A 386 -16.23 29.61 5.61
C GLY A 386 -16.52 30.74 6.59
N LEU A 387 -15.55 31.11 7.42
CA LEU A 387 -15.66 32.22 8.38
C LEU A 387 -15.76 33.58 7.67
N ALA A 388 -14.95 33.82 6.63
CA ALA A 388 -15.00 35.05 5.85
C ALA A 388 -16.40 35.24 5.21
N PHE A 389 -16.92 34.21 4.55
CA PHE A 389 -18.27 34.25 3.97
C PHE A 389 -19.35 34.50 5.02
N THR A 390 -19.24 33.85 6.18
CA THR A 390 -20.19 34.05 7.29
C THR A 390 -20.13 35.49 7.82
N LYS A 391 -18.94 36.11 7.88
CA LYS A 391 -18.77 37.48 8.37
C LYS A 391 -19.32 38.52 7.38
N PHE A 392 -19.00 38.39 6.09
CA PHE A 392 -19.38 39.38 5.08
C PHE A 392 -20.84 39.23 4.65
N PHE A 393 -21.29 38.01 4.32
CA PHE A 393 -22.63 37.77 3.77
C PHE A 393 -23.66 37.30 4.82
N GLY A 394 -23.23 37.09 6.06
CA GLY A 394 -24.11 36.70 7.16
C GLY A 394 -24.95 37.86 7.71
N ASN A 395 -24.44 39.10 7.64
CA ASN A 395 -25.08 40.30 8.19
C ASN A 395 -25.98 41.04 7.19
N ASP A 396 -25.65 41.08 5.89
CA ASP A 396 -26.52 41.74 4.88
C ASP A 396 -27.89 41.04 4.75
N ARG A 397 -27.95 39.77 5.14
CA ARG A 397 -29.21 39.01 5.27
C ARG A 397 -30.06 39.38 6.49
N LEU A 398 -29.66 40.33 7.33
CA LEU A 398 -30.52 40.89 8.38
C LEU A 398 -31.13 42.23 7.95
N LEU A 399 -30.48 42.95 7.04
CA LEU A 399 -30.92 44.28 6.57
C LEU A 399 -31.89 44.21 5.38
N SER A 400 -31.83 43.17 4.55
CA SER A 400 -32.81 42.95 3.47
C SER A 400 -34.20 42.49 3.95
N TRP A 401 -34.49 42.57 5.25
CA TRP A 401 -35.77 42.16 5.88
C TRP A 401 -36.43 43.32 6.64
N ALA A 402 -35.89 44.54 6.51
CA ALA A 402 -36.47 45.76 7.05
C ALA A 402 -37.21 46.60 5.99
N GLU A 403 -37.35 46.08 4.76
CA GLU A 403 -38.19 46.64 3.69
C GLU A 403 -39.33 45.68 3.33
#